data_AF-A0A8C0U9I2-F1
#
_entry.id   AF-A0A8C0U9I2-F1
#
_cell.length_a   1.000
_cell.length_b   1.000
_cell.length_c   1.000
_cell.angle_alpha   90.00
_cell.angle_beta   90.00
_cell.angle_gamma   90.00
#
_symmetry.space_group_name_H-M   'P 1'
#
loop_
_entity.id
_entity.type
_entity.pdbx_description
1 polymer ?
#
loop_
_entity_poly.entity_id
_entity_poly.type
_entity_poly.pdbx_seq_one_letter_code
_entity_poly.pdbx_strand_id
1 'polypeptide(L)'
;EMSVCLKNTVTEQLQKGYAKDQIYTYVGDILIAVNPFRNIDIYSSQHSKLYIGAKRTANPPHIFAVADIGYQCLITSSARLRDM
;
A
#
# COMPACT_ATOMS: atom_id res chain seq x y z
N GLU A 1 16.81 10.10 20.46
CA GLU A 1 16.18 11.38 20.08
C GLU A 1 15.42 11.34 18.74
N MET A 2 16.05 11.38 17.56
CA MET A 2 15.30 11.52 16.27
C MET A 2 14.40 10.32 15.89
N SER A 3 14.68 9.12 16.42
CA SER A 3 13.87 7.90 16.16
C SER A 3 12.59 7.81 17.01
N VAL A 4 12.53 8.52 18.15
CA VAL A 4 11.35 8.55 19.03
C VAL A 4 10.25 9.42 18.42
N CYS A 5 10.60 10.54 17.80
CA CYS A 5 9.62 11.43 17.19
C CYS A 5 8.88 10.74 16.02
N LEU A 6 9.61 9.96 15.20
CA LEU A 6 9.03 9.15 14.13
C LEU A 6 8.03 8.12 14.65
N LYS A 7 8.35 7.43 15.75
CA LYS A 7 7.42 6.49 16.38
C LYS A 7 6.13 7.20 16.80
N ASN A 8 6.24 8.33 17.48
CA ASN A 8 5.11 9.09 17.99
C ASN A 8 4.23 9.63 16.84
N THR A 9 4.84 10.21 15.81
CA THR A 9 4.15 10.72 14.62
C THR A 9 3.45 9.60 13.84
N VAL A 10 4.08 8.44 13.68
CA VAL A 10 3.45 7.28 13.02
C VAL A 10 2.26 6.79 13.84
N THR A 11 2.39 6.66 15.16
CA THR A 11 1.24 6.26 16.01
C THR A 11 0.09 7.26 15.95
N GLU A 12 0.36 8.57 15.96
CA GLU A 12 -0.69 9.58 15.84
C GLU A 12 -1.38 9.56 14.46
N GLN A 13 -0.60 9.36 13.39
CA GLN A 13 -1.13 9.18 12.03
C GLN A 13 -2.01 7.92 11.93
N LEU A 14 -1.57 6.81 12.54
CA LEU A 14 -2.34 5.57 12.60
C LEU A 14 -3.63 5.74 13.43
N GLN A 15 -3.58 6.44 14.57
CA GLN A 15 -4.76 6.73 15.38
C GLN A 15 -5.77 7.61 14.63
N LYS A 16 -5.30 8.65 13.94
CA LYS A 16 -6.14 9.54 13.12
C LYS A 16 -6.68 8.83 11.87
N GLY A 17 -5.91 7.92 11.27
CA GLY A 17 -6.31 7.11 10.12
C GLY A 17 -7.34 6.05 10.49
N TYR A 18 -7.24 5.45 11.67
CA TYR A 18 -8.21 4.47 12.18
C TYR A 18 -9.62 5.06 12.36
N ALA A 19 -9.69 6.34 12.73
CA ALA A 19 -10.96 7.09 12.81
C ALA A 19 -11.57 7.39 11.42
N LYS A 20 -10.81 7.20 10.33
CA LYS A 20 -11.20 7.48 8.94
C LYS A 20 -11.16 6.24 8.03
N ASP A 21 -11.18 5.03 8.62
CA ASP A 21 -11.09 3.75 7.89
C ASP A 21 -9.82 3.57 7.03
N GLN A 22 -8.79 4.38 7.24
CA GLN A 22 -7.55 4.30 6.50
C GLN A 22 -6.57 3.35 7.20
N ILE A 23 -6.66 2.07 6.84
CA ILE A 23 -5.90 0.98 7.46
C ILE A 23 -4.51 0.75 6.86
N TYR A 24 -4.22 1.35 5.72
CA TYR A 24 -2.98 1.19 4.96
C TYR A 24 -2.17 2.48 4.97
N THR A 25 -0.88 2.37 5.28
CA THR A 25 0.03 3.52 5.33
C THR A 25 1.40 3.13 4.79
N TYR A 26 1.97 3.97 3.92
CA TYR A 26 3.36 3.82 3.49
C TYR A 26 4.31 4.43 4.51
N VAL A 27 5.36 3.69 4.86
CA VAL A 27 6.48 4.17 5.67
C VAL A 27 7.77 3.83 4.93
N GLY A 28 8.36 4.81 4.23
CA GLY A 28 9.49 4.54 3.33
C GLY A 28 9.08 3.57 2.22
N ASP A 29 9.75 2.42 2.12
CA ASP A 29 9.48 1.38 1.11
C ASP A 29 8.51 0.30 1.57
N ILE A 30 8.09 0.31 2.83
CA ILE A 30 7.16 -0.68 3.36
C ILE A 30 5.72 -0.15 3.38
N LEU A 31 4.77 -1.07 3.23
CA LEU A 31 3.35 -0.83 3.45
C LEU A 31 2.96 -1.45 4.79
N ILE A 32 2.43 -0.63 5.70
CA ILE A 32 1.89 -1.06 6.99
C ILE A 32 0.38 -1.20 6.86
N ALA A 33 -0.15 -2.30 7.37
CA ALA A 33 -1.58 -2.59 7.45
C ALA A 33 -2.00 -2.75 8.91
N VAL A 34 -3.07 -2.07 9.33
CA VAL A 34 -3.66 -2.19 10.67
C VAL A 34 -5.02 -2.86 10.56
N ASN A 35 -5.29 -3.90 11.37
CA ASN A 35 -6.58 -4.57 11.33
C ASN A 35 -7.71 -3.64 11.82
N PRO A 36 -8.74 -3.33 11.00
CA PRO A 36 -9.87 -2.49 11.40
C PRO A 36 -10.84 -3.17 12.38
N PHE A 37 -10.78 -4.50 12.53
CA PHE A 37 -11.74 -5.31 13.29
C PHE A 37 -13.22 -5.10 12.87
N ARG A 38 -13.43 -4.54 11.68
CA ARG A 38 -14.73 -4.31 11.03
C ARG A 38 -14.57 -4.49 9.52
N ASN A 39 -15.67 -4.78 8.84
CA ASN A 39 -15.67 -4.80 7.38
C ASN A 39 -15.56 -3.38 6.84
N ILE A 40 -14.72 -3.21 5.82
CA ILE A 40 -14.49 -1.95 5.12
C ILE A 40 -14.56 -2.21 3.61
N ASP A 41 -15.22 -1.30 2.88
CA ASP A 41 -15.56 -1.49 1.45
C ASP A 41 -14.41 -1.07 0.50
N ILE A 42 -13.18 -1.49 0.79
CA ILE A 42 -11.98 -1.13 0.00
C ILE A 42 -11.47 -2.26 -0.92
N TYR A 43 -12.07 -3.44 -0.83
CA TYR A 43 -11.64 -4.64 -1.58
C TYR A 43 -12.51 -4.97 -2.80
N SER A 44 -13.40 -4.06 -3.21
CA SER A 44 -14.27 -4.30 -4.36
C SER A 44 -13.48 -4.37 -5.67
N SER A 45 -14.04 -5.06 -6.67
CA SER A 45 -13.42 -5.15 -8.02
C SER A 45 -13.25 -3.79 -8.70
N GLN A 46 -14.01 -2.77 -8.28
CA GLN A 46 -13.82 -1.40 -8.76
C GLN A 46 -12.57 -0.78 -8.14
N HIS A 47 -12.32 -1.01 -6.84
CA HIS A 47 -11.11 -0.55 -6.18
C HIS A 47 -9.87 -1.21 -6.76
N SER A 48 -9.89 -2.52 -7.03
CA SER A 48 -8.70 -3.20 -7.59
C SER A 48 -8.26 -2.61 -8.93
N LYS A 49 -9.21 -2.25 -9.80
CA LYS A 49 -8.93 -1.63 -11.11
C LYS A 49 -8.20 -0.30 -11.01
N LEU A 50 -8.39 0.46 -9.93
CA LEU A 50 -7.71 1.75 -9.75
C LEU A 50 -6.19 1.59 -9.66
N TYR A 51 -5.72 0.43 -9.19
CA TYR A 51 -4.30 0.19 -8.90
C TYR A 51 -3.54 -0.53 -10.01
N ILE A 52 -4.23 -1.06 -11.02
CA ILE A 52 -3.60 -1.77 -12.14
C ILE A 52 -2.81 -0.78 -12.99
N GLY A 53 -1.49 -0.97 -13.09
CA GLY A 53 -0.59 -0.10 -13.86
C GLY A 53 -0.47 1.33 -13.32
N ALA A 54 -1.00 1.59 -12.12
CA ALA A 54 -0.99 2.92 -11.52
C ALA A 54 0.34 3.19 -10.81
N LYS A 55 0.82 4.42 -10.89
CA LYS A 55 1.99 4.85 -10.11
C LYS A 55 1.64 4.82 -8.61
N ARG A 56 2.62 4.50 -7.76
CA ARG A 56 2.48 4.46 -6.30
C ARG A 56 1.89 5.74 -5.67
N THR A 57 2.13 6.90 -6.29
CA THR A 57 1.65 8.22 -5.83
C THR A 57 0.28 8.60 -6.38
N ALA A 58 -0.26 7.85 -7.35
CA ALA A 58 -1.52 8.19 -8.01
C ALA A 58 -2.75 7.86 -7.15
N ASN A 59 -2.63 6.87 -6.27
CA ASN A 59 -3.71 6.38 -5.42
C ASN A 59 -3.25 6.31 -3.96
N PRO A 60 -4.19 6.30 -2.99
CA PRO A 60 -3.85 6.12 -1.59
C PRO A 60 -3.15 4.77 -1.33
N PRO A 61 -2.43 4.63 -0.20
CA PRO A 61 -1.74 3.38 0.13
C PRO A 61 -2.73 2.21 0.18
N HIS A 62 -2.43 1.13 -0.54
CA HIS A 62 -3.30 -0.04 -0.59
C HIS A 62 -2.51 -1.29 -0.99
N ILE A 63 -2.97 -2.46 -0.54
CA ILE A 63 -2.34 -3.74 -0.88
C ILE A 63 -2.37 -4.03 -2.40
N PHE A 64 -3.39 -3.54 -3.11
CA PHE A 64 -3.50 -3.69 -4.56
C PHE A 64 -2.36 -3.00 -5.32
N ALA A 65 -1.84 -1.88 -4.82
CA ALA A 65 -0.67 -1.23 -5.41
C ALA A 65 0.57 -2.14 -5.32
N VAL A 66 0.76 -2.79 -4.17
CA VAL A 66 1.89 -3.69 -3.94
C VAL A 66 1.75 -4.96 -4.78
N ALA A 67 0.54 -5.50 -4.91
CA ALA A 67 0.26 -6.64 -5.77
C ALA A 67 0.55 -6.35 -7.24
N ASP A 68 0.13 -5.18 -7.76
CA ASP A 68 0.41 -4.77 -9.14
C ASP A 68 1.92 -4.61 -9.37
N ILE A 69 2.64 -3.95 -8.46
CA ILE A 69 4.11 -3.83 -8.54
C ILE A 69 4.77 -5.22 -8.61
N GLY A 70 4.38 -6.14 -7.73
CA GLY A 70 4.90 -7.51 -7.73
C GLY A 70 4.63 -8.24 -9.05
N TYR A 71 3.42 -8.09 -9.59
CA TYR A 71 3.02 -8.67 -10.88
C TYR A 71 3.84 -8.10 -12.04
N GLN A 72 3.99 -6.78 -12.13
CA GLN A 72 4.80 -6.12 -13.15
C GLN A 72 6.28 -6.53 -13.07
N CYS A 73 6.83 -6.67 -11.85
CA CYS A 73 8.19 -7.17 -11.64
C CYS A 73 8.37 -8.59 -12.19
N LEU A 74 7.42 -9.49 -11.95
CA LEU A 74 7.47 -10.86 -12.46
C LEU A 74 7.42 -10.89 -13.99
N ILE A 75 6.50 -10.15 -14.60
CA ILE A 75 6.37 -10.10 -16.07
C ILE A 75 7.63 -9.53 -16.70
N THR A 76 8.12 -8.40 -16.20
CA THR A 76 9.33 -7.74 -16.71
C THR A 76 10.56 -8.63 -16.59
N SER A 77 10.69 -9.36 -15.47
CA SER A 77 11.80 -10.31 -15.27
C SER A 77 11.70 -11.50 -16.22
N SER A 78 10.50 -12.02 -16.45
CA SER A 78 10.26 -13.12 -17.40
C SER A 78 10.48 -12.72 -18.87
N ALA A 79 10.31 -11.44 -19.20
CA ALA A 79 10.59 -10.90 -20.52
C ALA A 79 12.11 -10.81 -20.74
N ARG A 80 12.85 -10.30 -19.75
CA ARG A 80 14.32 -10.20 -19.81
C ARG A 80 15.03 -11.54 -19.99
N LEU A 81 14.48 -12.62 -19.43
CA LEU A 81 15.03 -13.98 -19.60
C LEU A 81 14.74 -14.60 -20.98
N ARG A 82 13.79 -14.06 -21.74
CA ARG A 82 13.46 -14.53 -23.10
C ARG A 82 14.26 -13.82 -24.19
N ASP A 83 14.82 -12.66 -23.87
CA ASP A 83 15.67 -11.87 -24.78
C ASP A 83 17.18 -12.16 -24.60
N MET A 84 17.54 -13.21 -23.83
CA MET A 84 18.90 -13.77 -23.73
C MET A 84 18.98 -15.12 -24.45
#